data_AF-A0A965QLA0-F1
#
_entry.id   AF-A0A965QLA0-F1
#
_cell.length_a   1.000
_cell.length_b   1.000
_cell.length_c   1.000
_cell.angle_alpha   90.00
_cell.angle_beta   90.00
_cell.angle_gamma   90.00
#
_symmetry.space_group_name_H-M   'P 1'
#
loop_
_entity.id
_entity.type
_entity.pdbx_description
1 polymer ?
#
loop_
_entity_poly.entity_id
_entity_poly.type
_entity_poly.pdbx_seq_one_letter_code
_entity_poly.pdbx_strand_id
1 'polypeptide(L)'
;MSNTPQPIRVTIDLADRSYPIFIGENLIDQSTTWADLPRAAMALIVTNDTVGPLYAARLEAALKPHYAQIHTVVLPDGETHKDWQTLNQIFDALLAKGADRKTVLFALGGGVVGDMT
;
A
#
# COMPACT_ATOMS: atom_id res chain seq x y z
N MET A 1 -23.45 -15.14 -14.35
CA MET A 1 -23.39 -14.81 -12.91
C MET A 1 -22.12 -15.42 -12.37
N SER A 2 -21.02 -14.67 -12.39
CA SER A 2 -19.72 -15.18 -11.93
C SER A 2 -19.68 -15.07 -10.41
N ASN A 3 -19.67 -16.22 -9.73
CA ASN A 3 -19.56 -16.33 -8.29
C ASN A 3 -18.11 -16.01 -7.89
N THR A 4 -17.75 -14.72 -7.80
CA THR A 4 -16.43 -14.34 -7.27
C THR A 4 -16.40 -14.76 -5.81
N PRO A 5 -15.46 -15.64 -5.40
CA PRO A 5 -15.37 -16.06 -4.01
C PRO A 5 -15.16 -14.84 -3.12
N GLN A 6 -16.01 -14.69 -2.11
CA GLN A 6 -15.93 -13.63 -1.11
C GLN A 6 -14.61 -13.78 -0.32
N PRO A 7 -13.86 -12.70 -0.06
CA PRO A 7 -12.67 -12.77 0.77
C PRO A 7 -13.01 -13.25 2.18
N ILE A 8 -12.09 -14.02 2.76
CA ILE A 8 -12.08 -14.27 4.20
C ILE A 8 -11.70 -12.95 4.87
N ARG A 9 -12.53 -12.48 5.80
CA ARG A 9 -12.26 -11.30 6.62
C ARG A 9 -11.88 -11.73 8.03
N VAL A 10 -10.67 -11.39 8.46
CA VAL A 10 -10.21 -11.55 9.84
C VAL A 10 -10.17 -10.16 10.48
N THR A 11 -10.88 -9.97 11.59
CA THR A 11 -10.85 -8.69 12.31
C THR A 11 -9.82 -8.77 13.44
N ILE A 12 -8.88 -7.83 13.45
CA ILE A 12 -7.89 -7.69 14.53
C ILE A 12 -8.42 -6.66 15.51
N ASP A 13 -8.78 -7.10 16.71
CA ASP A 13 -9.33 -6.24 17.76
C ASP A 13 -8.21 -5.56 18.55
N LEU A 14 -8.12 -4.23 18.42
CA LEU A 14 -7.15 -3.36 19.07
C LEU A 14 -7.84 -2.07 19.59
N ALA A 15 -9.11 -2.17 19.99
CA ALA A 15 -9.98 -1.04 20.33
C ALA A 15 -10.04 -0.02 19.18
N ASP A 16 -9.66 1.24 19.41
CA ASP A 16 -9.70 2.31 18.39
C ASP A 16 -8.76 2.08 17.19
N ARG A 17 -7.84 1.11 17.29
CA ARG A 17 -6.88 0.76 16.23
C ARG A 17 -7.24 -0.56 15.53
N SER A 18 -8.45 -1.07 15.75
CA SER A 18 -8.89 -2.31 15.12
C SER A 18 -8.92 -2.18 13.60
N TYR A 19 -8.52 -3.23 12.89
CA TYR A 19 -8.53 -3.23 11.42
C TYR A 19 -8.87 -4.62 10.85
N PRO A 20 -9.49 -4.67 9.65
CA PRO A 20 -9.73 -5.92 8.95
C PRO A 20 -8.49 -6.36 8.15
N ILE A 21 -8.29 -7.68 8.06
CA ILE A 21 -7.41 -8.34 7.10
C ILE A 21 -8.32 -9.09 6.13
N PHE A 22 -8.17 -8.81 4.83
CA PHE A 22 -8.88 -9.53 3.77
C PHE A 22 -7.94 -10.51 3.08
N ILE A 23 -8.36 -11.77 2.96
CA ILE A 23 -7.59 -12.86 2.34
C ILE A 23 -8.44 -13.51 1.26
N GLY A 24 -7.94 -13.53 0.03
CA GLY A 24 -8.68 -14.05 -1.12
C GLY A 24 -7.95 -13.82 -2.44
N GLU A 25 -8.57 -14.25 -3.52
CA GLU A 25 -8.02 -14.15 -4.87
C GLU A 25 -8.43 -12.84 -5.55
N ASN A 26 -7.53 -12.27 -6.35
CA ASN A 26 -7.78 -11.09 -7.19
C ASN A 26 -8.30 -9.85 -6.43
N LEU A 27 -8.05 -9.73 -5.12
CA LEU A 27 -8.58 -8.64 -4.30
C LEU A 27 -8.11 -7.27 -4.75
N ILE A 28 -6.92 -7.18 -5.34
CA ILE A 28 -6.36 -5.92 -5.84
C ILE A 28 -7.26 -5.28 -6.93
N ASP A 29 -7.90 -6.10 -7.76
CA ASP A 29 -8.76 -5.64 -8.85
C ASP A 29 -10.23 -5.45 -8.41
N GLN A 30 -10.57 -5.82 -7.17
CA GLN A 30 -11.93 -5.69 -6.63
C GLN A 30 -12.09 -4.32 -5.97
N SER A 31 -12.98 -3.49 -6.50
CA SER A 31 -13.26 -2.15 -5.95
C SER A 31 -13.73 -2.20 -4.49
N THR A 32 -14.43 -3.26 -4.09
CA THR A 32 -14.90 -3.46 -2.71
C THR A 32 -13.78 -3.63 -1.69
N THR A 33 -12.59 -4.09 -2.10
CA THR A 33 -11.40 -4.20 -1.23
C THR A 33 -10.99 -2.84 -0.67
N TRP A 34 -11.25 -1.78 -1.43
CA TRP A 34 -10.75 -0.42 -1.19
C TRP A 34 -11.82 0.54 -0.66
N ALA A 35 -13.00 0.02 -0.31
CA ALA A 35 -14.16 0.82 0.07
C ALA A 35 -13.95 1.64 1.35
N ASP A 36 -13.20 1.09 2.32
CA ASP A 36 -13.02 1.66 3.67
C ASP A 36 -11.67 2.40 3.83
N LEU A 37 -11.09 2.86 2.73
CA LEU A 37 -9.80 3.55 2.76
C LEU A 37 -9.86 4.91 3.49
N PRO A 38 -8.80 5.30 4.22
CA PRO A 38 -8.73 6.61 4.85
C PRO A 38 -8.77 7.73 3.81
N ARG A 39 -9.45 8.83 4.14
CA ARG A 39 -9.52 10.02 3.29
C ARG A 39 -8.20 10.80 3.31
N ALA A 40 -7.59 10.97 2.14
CA ALA A 40 -6.39 11.76 1.96
C ALA A 40 -6.36 12.41 0.58
N ALA A 41 -5.52 13.44 0.41
CA ALA A 41 -5.27 14.02 -0.91
C ALA A 41 -4.26 13.17 -1.71
N MET A 42 -3.31 12.55 -1.01
CA MET A 42 -2.18 11.83 -1.57
C MET A 42 -2.07 10.42 -0.98
N ALA A 43 -1.72 9.47 -1.84
CA ALA A 43 -1.25 8.14 -1.47
C ALA A 43 0.17 7.91 -1.99
N LEU A 44 0.99 7.21 -1.20
CA LEU A 44 2.33 6.77 -1.59
C LEU A 44 2.41 5.24 -1.53
N ILE A 45 2.66 4.60 -2.66
CA ILE A 45 2.95 3.17 -2.75
C ILE A 45 4.44 2.97 -2.50
N VAL A 46 4.79 2.15 -1.53
CA VAL A 46 6.17 1.73 -1.26
C VAL A 46 6.28 0.26 -1.67
N THR A 47 7.22 -0.06 -2.55
CA THR A 47 7.43 -1.42 -3.06
C THR A 47 8.92 -1.69 -3.28
N ASN A 48 9.28 -2.87 -3.79
CA ASN A 48 10.65 -3.21 -4.16
C ASN A 48 10.81 -3.53 -5.64
N ASP A 49 12.05 -3.68 -6.11
CA ASP A 49 12.36 -3.99 -7.51
C ASP A 49 11.75 -5.32 -8.01
N THR A 50 11.45 -6.26 -7.11
CA THR A 50 10.88 -7.56 -7.44
C THR A 50 9.35 -7.53 -7.57
N VAL A 51 8.66 -6.88 -6.62
CA VAL A 51 7.19 -6.85 -6.52
C VAL A 51 6.60 -5.69 -7.33
N GLY A 52 7.30 -4.56 -7.42
CA GLY A 52 6.86 -3.34 -8.08
C GLY A 52 6.43 -3.58 -9.53
N PRO A 53 7.27 -4.19 -10.39
CA PRO A 53 6.93 -4.47 -11.79
C PRO A 53 5.70 -5.38 -11.96
N LEU A 54 5.37 -6.18 -10.95
CA LEU A 54 4.28 -7.16 -11.01
C LEU A 54 2.92 -6.57 -10.60
N TYR A 55 2.90 -5.66 -9.62
CA TYR A 55 1.66 -5.26 -8.95
C TYR A 55 1.46 -3.75 -8.79
N ALA A 56 2.50 -2.91 -8.88
CA ALA A 56 2.37 -1.48 -8.56
C ALA A 56 1.37 -0.76 -9.47
N ALA A 57 1.41 -1.03 -10.78
CA ALA A 57 0.47 -0.42 -11.74
C ALA A 57 -0.99 -0.85 -11.48
N ARG A 58 -1.22 -2.08 -11.04
CA ARG A 58 -2.56 -2.59 -10.69
C ARG A 58 -3.06 -1.92 -9.42
N LEU A 59 -2.20 -1.79 -8.41
CA LEU A 59 -2.56 -1.09 -7.17
C LEU A 59 -2.86 0.39 -7.46
N GLU A 60 -2.01 1.07 -8.24
CA GLU A 60 -2.24 2.46 -8.63
C GLU A 60 -3.59 2.62 -9.33
N ALA A 61 -3.94 1.74 -10.26
CA ALA A 61 -5.24 1.76 -10.94
C ALA A 61 -6.42 1.58 -9.98
N ALA A 62 -6.29 0.69 -8.99
CA ALA A 62 -7.31 0.46 -7.98
C ALA A 62 -7.48 1.64 -7.01
N LEU A 63 -6.40 2.38 -6.73
CA LEU A 63 -6.39 3.53 -5.82
C LEU A 63 -6.82 4.85 -6.49
N LYS A 64 -6.71 4.97 -7.83
CA LYS A 64 -7.09 6.18 -8.59
C LYS A 64 -8.46 6.77 -8.26
N PRO A 65 -9.52 5.97 -8.03
CA PRO A 65 -10.82 6.50 -7.64
C PRO A 65 -10.85 7.14 -6.24
N HIS A 66 -9.87 6.85 -5.37
CA HIS A 66 -9.86 7.22 -3.96
C HIS A 66 -8.92 8.39 -3.64
N TYR A 67 -7.85 8.57 -4.42
CA TYR A 67 -6.82 9.58 -4.17
C TYR A 67 -6.52 10.40 -5.43
N ALA A 68 -6.40 11.72 -5.26
CA ALA A 68 -6.12 12.63 -6.37
C ALA A 68 -4.66 12.54 -6.84
N GLN A 69 -3.75 12.23 -5.92
CA GLN A 69 -2.32 12.08 -6.18
C GLN A 69 -1.85 10.71 -5.69
N ILE A 70 -1.23 9.94 -6.57
CA ILE A 70 -0.64 8.65 -6.23
C ILE A 70 0.80 8.67 -6.72
N HIS A 71 1.71 8.35 -5.81
CA HIS A 71 3.13 8.25 -6.09
C HIS A 71 3.63 6.86 -5.73
N THR A 72 4.75 6.46 -6.34
CA THR A 72 5.38 5.15 -6.09
C THR A 72 6.85 5.35 -5.79
N VAL A 73 7.33 4.73 -4.72
CA VAL A 73 8.74 4.59 -4.38
C VAL A 73 9.09 3.12 -4.49
N VAL A 74 10.16 2.84 -5.24
CA VAL A 74 10.69 1.49 -5.43
C VAL A 74 12.01 1.41 -4.70
N LEU A 75 12.10 0.48 -3.75
CA LEU A 75 13.27 0.24 -2.93
C LEU A 75 14.05 -0.98 -3.47
N PRO A 76 15.38 -1.02 -3.28
CA PRO A 76 16.15 -2.22 -3.59
C PRO A 76 15.68 -3.42 -2.76
N ASP A 77 15.62 -4.60 -3.37
CA ASP A 77 15.12 -5.82 -2.71
C ASP A 77 16.15 -6.44 -1.74
N GLY A 78 15.67 -7.09 -0.68
CA GLY A 78 16.47 -7.84 0.29
C GLY A 78 16.66 -7.17 1.66
N GLU A 79 16.75 -7.99 2.72
CA GLU A 79 16.89 -7.55 4.13
C GLU A 79 18.13 -6.66 4.37
N THR A 80 19.18 -6.83 3.56
CA THR A 80 20.40 -5.99 3.63
C THR A 80 20.13 -4.52 3.35
N HIS A 81 19.02 -4.20 2.69
CA HIS A 81 18.59 -2.84 2.40
C HIS A 81 17.64 -2.28 3.47
N LYS A 82 17.43 -2.99 4.59
CA LYS A 82 16.74 -2.46 5.77
C LYS A 82 17.68 -1.52 6.56
N ASP A 83 18.10 -0.46 5.89
CA ASP A 83 18.99 0.55 6.45
C ASP A 83 18.35 1.95 6.41
N TRP A 84 18.98 2.87 7.14
CA TRP A 84 18.54 4.25 7.23
C TRP A 84 18.55 4.95 5.86
N GLN A 85 19.43 4.53 4.95
CA GLN A 85 19.56 5.13 3.63
C GLN A 85 18.36 4.80 2.75
N THR A 86 17.83 3.58 2.85
CA THR A 86 16.65 3.13 2.13
C THR A 86 15.38 3.77 2.68
N LEU A 87 15.30 3.92 4.00
CA LEU A 87 14.22 4.67 4.66
C LEU A 87 14.20 6.16 4.24
N ASN A 88 15.37 6.78 4.10
CA ASN A 88 15.45 8.17 3.61
C ASN A 88 14.86 8.34 2.22
N GLN A 89 14.90 7.33 1.35
CA GLN A 89 14.27 7.45 0.01
C GLN A 89 12.76 7.66 0.11
N ILE A 90 12.11 7.03 1.09
CA ILE A 90 10.67 7.23 1.36
C ILE A 90 10.44 8.66 1.85
N PHE A 91 11.25 9.14 2.80
CA PHE A 91 11.12 10.50 3.34
C PHE A 91 11.40 11.57 2.30
N ASP A 92 12.46 11.42 1.50
CA ASP A 92 12.81 12.32 0.42
C ASP A 92 11.67 12.41 -0.61
N ALA A 93 11.04 11.27 -0.93
CA ALA A 93 9.88 11.24 -1.80
C ALA A 93 8.68 11.97 -1.18
N LEU A 94 8.36 11.72 0.09
CA LEU A 94 7.27 12.41 0.80
C LEU A 94 7.49 13.93 0.82
N LEU A 95 8.69 14.37 1.19
CA LEU A 95 9.05 15.79 1.25
C LEU A 95 9.01 16.45 -0.13
N ALA A 96 9.58 15.79 -1.14
CA ALA A 96 9.62 16.31 -2.51
C ALA A 96 8.22 16.44 -3.15
N LYS A 97 7.25 15.64 -2.70
CA LYS A 97 5.86 15.71 -3.17
C LYS A 97 4.98 16.63 -2.32
N GLY A 98 5.48 17.17 -1.22
CA GLY A 98 4.70 18.00 -0.31
C GLY A 98 3.63 17.19 0.44
N ALA A 99 3.95 15.94 0.76
CA ALA A 99 3.10 15.07 1.56
C ALA A 99 2.81 15.72 2.93
N ASP A 100 1.56 15.63 3.38
CA ASP A 100 1.17 16.05 4.73
C ASP A 100 0.93 14.83 5.63
N ARG A 101 0.61 15.09 6.91
CA ARG A 101 0.31 14.04 7.91
C ARG A 101 -0.93 13.18 7.61
N LYS A 102 -1.71 13.53 6.58
CA LYS A 102 -2.88 12.74 6.15
C LYS A 102 -2.55 11.82 4.97
N THR A 103 -1.35 11.95 4.38
CA THR A 103 -0.88 11.06 3.31
C THR A 103 -0.98 9.60 3.75
N VAL A 104 -1.56 8.76 2.91
CA VAL A 104 -1.70 7.33 3.20
C VAL A 104 -0.57 6.58 2.50
N LEU A 105 0.17 5.78 3.27
CA LEU A 105 1.22 4.92 2.73
C LEU A 105 0.65 3.52 2.49
N PHE A 106 1.01 2.92 1.36
CA PHE A 106 0.64 1.56 0.97
C PHE A 106 1.90 0.72 0.82
N ALA A 107 2.14 -0.18 1.76
CA ALA A 107 3.21 -1.17 1.67
C ALA A 107 2.82 -2.29 0.70
N LEU A 108 3.48 -2.37 -0.45
CA LEU A 108 3.29 -3.39 -1.47
C LEU A 108 4.54 -4.27 -1.55
N GLY A 109 4.56 -5.35 -0.78
CA GLY A 109 5.69 -6.28 -0.75
C GLY A 109 5.60 -7.32 0.35
N GLY A 110 6.74 -7.90 0.68
CA GLY A 110 6.90 -8.78 1.85
C GLY A 110 7.17 -8.00 3.15
N GLY A 111 7.62 -8.72 4.18
CA GLY A 111 7.85 -8.14 5.52
C GLY A 111 8.84 -6.96 5.54
N VAL A 112 9.88 -6.98 4.69
CA VAL A 112 10.87 -5.90 4.62
C VAL A 112 10.23 -4.57 4.24
N VAL A 113 9.41 -4.54 3.20
CA VAL A 113 8.69 -3.34 2.76
C VAL A 113 7.69 -2.90 3.83
N GLY A 114 6.97 -3.84 4.44
CA GLY A 114 6.02 -3.56 5.51
C GLY A 114 6.63 -2.94 6.75
N ASP A 115 7.84 -3.35 7.15
CA ASP A 115 8.53 -2.82 8.32
C ASP A 115 9.06 -1.38 8.11
N MET A 116 9.31 -0.98 6.86
CA MET A 116 9.89 0.33 6.53
C MET A 116 8.84 1.41 6.22
N THR A 117 7.57 1.02 6.08
CA THR A 117 6.47 1.90 5.65
C THR A 117 5.64 2.36 6.84
#